data_AF-A0A7S4BSU9-F1
#
_entry.id   AF-A0A7S4BSU9-F1
#
_cell.length_a   1.000
_cell.length_b   1.000
_cell.length_c   1.000
_cell.angle_alpha   90.00
_cell.angle_beta   90.00
_cell.angle_gamma   90.00
#
_symmetry.space_group_name_H-M   'P 1'
#
loop_
_entity.id
_entity.type
_entity.pdbx_description
1 polymer ?
#
loop_
_entity_poly.entity_id
_entity_poly.type
_entity_poly.pdbx_seq_one_letter_code
_entity_poly.pdbx_strand_id
1 'polypeptide(L)'
;MRYAVQGGSTQGRSVRLCLRLLRSPLRYYGGPLLSRDVDSMRPYAAGCFLLTQPVTLANLSVGSYALVAQLRDSGETLSNATSFFAVSPSLEDETTRGDTADDFAASYEWQSVREGQSVPSGLEVQLSLDGSHRRSARIPPTWRLQLFLGEGLGFLRTDVLRDTRVREVLAAAEAQAAAAALRHHLDGAHKACFSLFAGSDWLDAESTVESAQLFSRRGQLHVRRRPT
;
A
#
# COMPACT_ATOMS: atom_id res chain seq x y z
N MET A 1 1.68 15.52 -2.79
CA MET A 1 1.91 15.40 -1.32
C MET A 1 1.63 16.76 -0.69
N ARG A 2 0.84 16.82 0.39
CA ARG A 2 0.53 18.07 1.13
C ARG A 2 1.22 18.03 2.49
N TYR A 3 1.90 19.11 2.85
CA TYR A 3 2.53 19.25 4.16
C TYR A 3 1.82 20.38 4.92
N ALA A 4 1.37 20.09 6.14
CA ALA A 4 0.90 21.10 7.08
C ALA A 4 2.06 21.42 8.04
N VAL A 5 2.33 22.70 8.23
CA VAL A 5 3.39 23.17 9.10
C VAL A 5 2.73 23.72 10.36
N GLN A 6 2.93 23.06 11.48
CA GLN A 6 2.46 23.56 12.77
C GLN A 6 3.62 24.30 13.43
N GLY A 7 3.49 25.62 13.56
CA GLY A 7 4.43 26.46 14.31
C GLY A 7 3.77 26.97 15.58
N GLY A 8 4.48 26.91 16.70
CA GLY A 8 4.07 27.60 17.94
C GLY A 8 4.04 29.11 17.72
N SER A 9 3.00 29.77 18.21
CA SER A 9 2.85 31.23 18.14
C SER A 9 4.03 31.92 18.82
N THR A 10 4.89 32.57 18.03
CA THR A 10 5.92 33.48 18.53
C THR A 10 5.40 34.91 18.39
N GLN A 11 5.08 35.56 19.51
CA GLN A 11 4.53 36.92 19.49
C GLN A 11 5.51 37.90 18.82
N GLY A 12 5.10 38.49 17.70
CA GLY A 12 5.75 39.65 17.09
C GLY A 12 6.91 39.39 16.12
N ARG A 13 7.30 38.13 15.87
CA ARG A 13 8.39 37.81 14.92
C ARG A 13 7.84 37.31 13.58
N SER A 14 8.33 37.85 12.48
CA SER A 14 7.95 37.42 11.13
C SER A 14 8.74 36.16 10.73
N VAL A 15 8.34 35.02 11.29
CA VAL A 15 8.98 33.74 11.00
C VAL A 15 8.51 33.21 9.64
N ARG A 16 9.46 32.78 8.79
CA ARG A 16 9.22 32.18 7.48
C ARG A 16 9.77 30.76 7.41
N LEU A 17 9.08 29.88 6.70
CA LEU A 17 9.56 28.55 6.37
C LEU A 17 10.16 28.55 4.97
N CYS A 18 11.47 28.39 4.87
CA CYS A 18 12.17 28.25 3.60
C CYS A 18 12.38 26.77 3.27
N LEU A 19 11.85 26.33 2.14
CA LEU A 19 11.97 24.97 1.64
C LEU A 19 12.93 24.94 0.44
N ARG A 20 13.81 23.95 0.41
CA ARG A 20 14.66 23.61 -0.74
C ARG A 20 14.41 22.15 -1.09
N LEU A 21 13.98 21.91 -2.32
CA LEU A 21 13.85 20.58 -2.88
C LEU A 21 15.10 20.28 -3.71
N LEU A 22 15.79 19.21 -3.37
CA LEU A 22 16.94 18.69 -4.11
C LEU A 22 16.54 17.38 -4.78
N ARG A 23 17.14 17.08 -5.93
CA ARG A 23 16.87 15.91 -6.74
C ARG A 23 18.16 15.17 -7.08
N SER A 24 18.07 13.85 -7.10
CA SER A 24 19.06 12.95 -7.67
C SER A 24 18.37 11.91 -8.56
N PRO A 25 19.02 11.39 -9.61
CA PRO A 25 18.49 10.26 -10.39
C PRO A 25 18.11 9.10 -9.47
N LEU A 26 17.05 8.36 -9.81
CA LEU A 26 16.72 7.13 -9.09
C LEU A 26 17.79 6.09 -9.43
N ARG A 27 18.70 5.81 -8.48
CA ARG A 27 19.59 4.66 -8.59
C ARG A 27 18.87 3.49 -7.94
N TYR A 28 18.53 2.49 -8.74
CA TYR A 28 18.03 1.21 -8.23
C TYR A 28 19.17 0.56 -7.44
N TYR A 29 19.14 0.70 -6.13
CA TYR A 29 19.99 -0.06 -5.21
C TYR A 29 19.15 -1.19 -4.64
N GLY A 30 19.55 -2.44 -4.88
CA GLY A 30 18.94 -3.64 -4.30
C GLY A 30 19.26 -3.84 -2.81
N GLY A 31 19.48 -2.76 -2.06
CA GLY A 31 19.89 -2.80 -0.66
C GLY A 31 19.28 -1.65 0.15
N PRO A 32 19.47 -1.64 1.48
CA PRO A 32 18.98 -0.57 2.33
C PRO A 32 19.51 0.78 1.82
N LEU A 33 18.67 1.81 1.87
CA LEU A 33 19.02 3.19 1.52
C LEU A 33 20.17 3.67 2.41
N LEU A 34 21.42 3.41 2.00
CA LEU A 34 22.61 3.98 2.63
C LEU A 34 22.53 5.50 2.46
N SER A 35 22.81 6.20 3.56
CA SER A 35 22.69 7.66 3.73
C SER A 35 22.89 8.43 2.42
N ARG A 36 21.84 9.14 1.99
CA ARG A 36 21.93 10.01 0.81
C ARG A 36 22.62 11.30 1.23
N ASP A 37 23.85 11.46 0.78
CA ASP A 37 24.59 12.71 0.89
C ASP A 37 23.80 13.83 0.20
N VAL A 38 23.31 14.78 1.00
CA VAL A 38 22.52 15.94 0.54
C VAL A 38 23.35 16.80 -0.42
N ASP A 39 24.67 16.85 -0.21
CA ASP A 39 25.59 17.67 -1.01
C ASP A 39 25.79 17.09 -2.42
N SER A 40 25.51 15.80 -2.60
CA SER A 40 25.52 15.14 -3.92
C SER A 40 24.26 15.42 -4.76
N MET A 41 23.21 15.99 -4.17
CA MET A 41 21.93 16.24 -4.85
C MET A 41 21.91 17.60 -5.56
N ARG A 42 21.23 17.66 -6.72
CA ARG A 42 21.09 18.89 -7.49
C ARG A 42 19.89 19.71 -7.01
N PRO A 43 19.97 21.05 -6.92
CA PRO A 43 18.81 21.88 -6.65
C PRO A 43 17.70 21.64 -7.69
N TYR A 44 16.46 21.51 -7.22
CA TYR A 44 15.28 21.33 -8.06
C TYR A 44 14.31 22.50 -7.93
N ALA A 45 13.97 22.89 -6.70
CA ALA A 45 13.10 24.04 -6.43
C ALA A 45 13.42 24.66 -5.06
N ALA A 46 13.10 25.94 -4.86
CA ALA A 46 13.21 26.60 -3.56
C ALA A 46 12.15 27.68 -3.40
N GLY A 47 11.73 27.94 -2.16
CA GLY A 47 10.78 29.01 -1.84
C GLY A 47 10.66 29.24 -0.35
N CYS A 48 10.22 30.43 0.06
CA CYS A 48 9.94 30.76 1.46
C CYS A 48 8.47 31.12 1.63
N PHE A 49 7.84 30.55 2.65
CA PHE A 49 6.40 30.58 2.86
C PHE A 49 6.08 31.05 4.28
N LEU A 50 4.86 31.57 4.47
CA LEU A 50 4.30 31.79 5.80
C LEU A 50 3.96 30.44 6.43
N LEU A 51 4.08 30.31 7.75
CA LEU A 51 3.83 29.05 8.46
C LEU A 51 2.42 28.48 8.25
N THR A 52 1.44 29.34 7.97
CA THR A 52 0.04 28.95 7.75
C THR A 52 -0.27 28.62 6.28
N GLN A 53 0.66 28.86 5.36
CA GLN A 53 0.43 28.66 3.94
C GLN A 53 0.64 27.18 3.58
N PRO A 54 -0.37 26.47 3.05
CA PRO A 54 -0.20 25.10 2.61
C PRO A 54 0.76 25.04 1.42
N VAL A 55 1.71 24.11 1.47
CA VAL A 55 2.65 23.85 0.37
C VAL A 55 2.32 22.52 -0.28
N THR A 56 2.14 22.54 -1.60
CA THR A 56 1.90 21.34 -2.40
C THR A 56 3.10 21.09 -3.30
N LEU A 57 3.69 19.90 -3.20
CA LEU A 57 4.65 19.42 -4.19
C LEU A 57 3.88 18.68 -5.29
N ALA A 58 3.98 19.17 -6.53
CA ALA A 58 3.33 18.63 -7.72
C ALA A 58 4.33 18.55 -8.88
N ASN A 59 3.99 17.79 -9.92
CA ASN A 59 4.78 17.64 -11.15
C ASN A 59 6.23 17.17 -10.91
N LEU A 60 6.45 16.37 -9.85
CA LEU A 60 7.75 15.77 -9.59
C LEU A 60 7.98 14.63 -10.58
N SER A 61 9.08 14.72 -11.32
CA SER A 61 9.54 13.62 -12.17
C SER A 61 10.03 12.42 -11.34
N VAL A 62 10.16 11.25 -11.98
CA VAL A 62 10.80 10.08 -11.34
C VAL A 62 12.18 10.43 -10.82
N GLY A 63 12.45 10.05 -9.57
CA GLY A 63 13.72 10.38 -8.93
C GLY A 63 13.72 10.26 -7.42
N SER A 64 14.90 10.51 -6.87
CA SER A 64 15.18 10.64 -5.46
C SER A 64 15.13 12.10 -5.07
N TYR A 65 14.44 12.44 -3.98
CA TYR A 65 14.32 13.83 -3.52
C TYR A 65 14.74 13.98 -2.06
N ALA A 66 15.30 15.15 -1.75
CA ALA A 66 15.50 15.63 -0.38
C ALA A 66 14.78 16.98 -0.22
N LEU A 67 13.87 17.05 0.74
CA LEU A 67 13.20 18.28 1.15
C LEU A 67 13.92 18.83 2.39
N VAL A 68 14.65 19.91 2.21
CA VAL A 68 15.33 20.65 3.28
C VAL A 68 14.43 21.82 3.69
N ALA A 69 13.99 21.80 4.94
CA ALA A 69 13.20 22.85 5.54
C ALA A 69 14.08 23.68 6.49
N GLN A 70 13.98 25.00 6.40
CA GLN A 70 14.68 25.95 7.26
C GLN A 70 13.68 26.94 7.82
N LEU A 71 13.57 27.01 9.14
CA LEU A 71 12.82 28.06 9.81
C LEU A 71 13.71 29.30 9.92
N ARG A 72 13.27 30.44 9.37
CA ARG A 72 14.04 31.68 9.38
C ARG A 72 13.29 32.82 10.05
N ASP A 73 14.02 33.62 10.83
CA ASP A 73 13.56 34.88 11.39
C ASP A 73 14.58 35.96 11.05
N SER A 74 14.15 37.02 10.35
CA SER A 74 15.00 38.17 10.03
C SER A 74 16.34 37.84 9.35
N GLY A 75 16.41 36.71 8.64
CA GLY A 75 17.60 36.22 7.94
C GLY A 75 18.40 35.15 8.70
N GLU A 76 18.17 35.02 10.01
CA GLU A 76 18.78 33.97 10.84
C GLU A 76 18.04 32.65 10.68
N THR A 77 18.77 31.53 10.63
CA THR A 77 18.18 30.18 10.59
C THR A 77 17.99 29.66 12.01
N LEU A 78 16.74 29.54 12.44
CA LEU A 78 16.37 29.08 13.79
C LEU A 78 16.41 27.56 13.91
N SER A 79 16.06 26.84 12.84
CA SER A 79 15.99 25.38 12.83
C SER A 79 16.09 24.85 11.41
N ASN A 80 16.56 23.61 11.26
CA ASN A 80 16.57 22.87 10.01
C ASN A 80 15.97 21.47 10.18
N ALA A 81 15.39 20.94 9.11
CA ALA A 81 14.94 19.56 9.03
C ALA A 81 15.10 19.05 7.60
N THR A 82 15.43 17.78 7.44
CA THR A 82 15.58 17.15 6.13
C THR A 82 14.74 15.89 6.06
N SER A 83 13.95 15.75 4.99
CA SER A 83 13.19 14.53 4.69
C SER A 83 13.57 14.01 3.32
N PHE A 84 13.75 12.69 3.21
CA PHE A 84 14.05 12.03 1.94
C PHE A 84 12.83 11.24 1.48
N PHE A 85 12.57 11.29 0.19
CA PHE A 85 11.55 10.47 -0.45
C PHE A 85 11.96 10.12 -1.88
N ALA A 86 11.23 9.19 -2.48
CA ALA A 86 11.39 8.85 -3.88
C ALA A 86 10.03 9.02 -4.58
N VAL A 87 10.08 9.48 -5.81
CA VAL A 87 8.95 9.45 -6.73
C VAL A 87 9.27 8.33 -7.71
N SER A 88 8.57 7.22 -7.59
CA SER A 88 8.57 6.18 -8.61
C SER A 88 7.70 6.64 -9.78
N PRO A 89 7.85 6.05 -10.97
CA PRO A 89 6.78 6.14 -11.96
C PRO A 89 5.47 5.71 -11.28
N SER A 90 4.40 6.46 -11.53
CA SER A 90 3.07 6.03 -11.12
C SER A 90 2.83 4.69 -11.81
N LEU A 91 2.72 3.60 -11.03
CA LEU A 91 2.28 2.30 -11.54
C LEU A 91 0.80 2.32 -11.95
N GLU A 92 0.14 3.48 -11.83
CA GLU A 92 -1.30 3.67 -12.00
C GLU A 92 -1.73 4.04 -13.42
N ASP A 93 -0.91 3.80 -14.45
CA ASP A 93 -1.34 3.98 -15.85
C ASP A 93 -1.02 2.79 -16.77
N GLU A 94 -0.87 1.60 -16.18
CA GLU A 94 -1.02 0.32 -16.92
C GLU A 94 -2.33 -0.40 -16.60
N THR A 95 -3.02 -0.08 -15.49
CA THR A 95 -4.30 -0.72 -15.14
C THR A 95 -5.51 -0.13 -15.84
N THR A 96 -5.39 1.03 -16.49
CA THR A 96 -6.52 1.70 -17.19
C THR A 96 -6.36 1.70 -18.72
N ARG A 97 -5.31 1.04 -19.24
CA ARG A 97 -5.09 0.93 -20.69
C ARG A 97 -5.19 -0.52 -21.15
N GLY A 98 -6.40 -1.05 -20.97
CA GLY A 98 -6.84 -2.28 -21.60
C GLY A 98 -6.29 -3.54 -20.93
N ASP A 99 -7.12 -4.57 -20.98
CA ASP A 99 -6.75 -5.98 -21.10
C ASP A 99 -5.45 -6.14 -21.93
N THR A 100 -4.28 -5.89 -21.35
CA THR A 100 -3.02 -6.29 -21.96
C THR A 100 -3.01 -7.79 -21.81
N ALA A 101 -3.04 -8.50 -22.93
CA ALA A 101 -3.13 -9.96 -23.03
C ALA A 101 -1.90 -10.72 -22.44
N ASP A 102 -1.19 -10.08 -21.50
CA ASP A 102 0.05 -10.52 -20.89
C ASP A 102 0.03 -10.52 -19.36
N ASP A 103 -1.07 -10.17 -18.68
CA ASP A 103 -1.16 -10.40 -17.24
C ASP A 103 -1.22 -11.90 -16.92
N PHE A 104 -0.42 -12.34 -15.94
CA PHE A 104 -0.39 -13.73 -15.52
C PHE A 104 -1.67 -14.11 -14.75
N ALA A 105 -2.51 -14.95 -15.36
CA ALA A 105 -3.74 -15.45 -14.76
C ALA A 105 -3.44 -16.50 -13.69
N ALA A 106 -3.35 -16.07 -12.42
CA ALA A 106 -3.04 -16.95 -11.29
C ALA A 106 -3.94 -18.19 -11.21
N SER A 107 -3.31 -19.37 -11.07
CA SER A 107 -4.01 -20.65 -10.89
C SER A 107 -3.30 -21.53 -9.85
N TYR A 108 -3.98 -22.53 -9.29
CA TYR A 108 -3.38 -23.50 -8.37
C TYR A 108 -2.44 -24.50 -9.05
N GLU A 109 -2.50 -24.62 -10.37
CA GLU A 109 -1.61 -25.47 -11.16
C GLU A 109 -0.39 -24.67 -11.61
N TRP A 110 0.75 -25.34 -11.78
CA TRP A 110 1.95 -24.71 -12.33
C TRP A 110 1.70 -24.26 -13.77
N GLN A 111 1.87 -22.97 -14.02
CA GLN A 111 1.76 -22.40 -15.35
C GLN A 111 3.07 -21.73 -15.74
N SER A 112 3.45 -21.88 -17.01
CA SER A 112 4.62 -21.21 -17.56
C SER A 112 4.40 -19.70 -17.56
N VAL A 113 5.39 -18.95 -17.08
CA VAL A 113 5.40 -17.49 -17.13
C VAL A 113 6.24 -17.06 -18.32
N ARG A 114 5.68 -16.20 -19.17
CA ARG A 114 6.38 -15.66 -20.35
C ARG A 114 7.57 -14.78 -19.92
N GLU A 115 8.51 -14.60 -20.83
CA GLU A 115 9.58 -13.62 -20.66
C GLU A 115 8.98 -12.21 -20.64
N GLY A 116 9.41 -11.36 -19.70
CA GLY A 116 8.85 -10.02 -19.51
C GLY A 116 7.47 -9.97 -18.81
N GLN A 117 6.73 -11.08 -18.73
CA GLN A 117 5.43 -11.11 -18.06
C GLN A 117 5.55 -10.85 -16.55
N SER A 118 4.67 -10.00 -16.03
CA SER A 118 4.56 -9.69 -14.60
C SER A 118 3.85 -10.81 -13.85
N VAL A 119 4.35 -11.15 -12.66
CA VAL A 119 3.77 -12.17 -11.79
C VAL A 119 3.19 -11.48 -10.56
N PRO A 120 1.88 -11.62 -10.27
CA PRO A 120 1.28 -11.08 -9.06
C PRO A 120 2.02 -11.51 -7.80
N SER A 121 2.07 -10.62 -6.81
CA SER A 121 2.67 -10.94 -5.51
C SER A 121 1.95 -12.11 -4.82
N GLY A 122 2.69 -12.87 -4.00
CA GLY A 122 2.14 -13.98 -3.23
C GLY A 122 1.98 -15.30 -4.00
N LEU A 123 2.42 -15.37 -5.25
CA LEU A 123 2.53 -16.64 -5.99
C LEU A 123 3.82 -17.39 -5.62
N GLU A 124 3.76 -18.72 -5.66
CA GLU A 124 4.95 -19.56 -5.71
C GLU A 124 5.55 -19.46 -7.12
N VAL A 125 6.87 -19.22 -7.20
CA VAL A 125 7.59 -19.12 -8.47
C VAL A 125 8.70 -20.18 -8.47
N GLN A 126 8.73 -20.99 -9.52
CA GLN A 126 9.77 -21.98 -9.75
C GLN A 126 10.64 -21.54 -10.93
N LEU A 127 11.96 -21.59 -10.73
CA LEU A 127 12.96 -21.26 -11.74
C LEU A 127 13.72 -22.53 -12.11
N SER A 128 13.87 -22.79 -13.41
CA SER A 128 14.67 -23.92 -13.87
C SER A 128 16.18 -23.60 -13.77
N LEU A 129 16.97 -24.57 -13.32
CA LEU A 129 18.44 -24.46 -13.19
C LEU A 129 19.20 -25.05 -14.38
N ASP A 130 18.50 -25.64 -15.35
CA ASP A 130 19.06 -26.30 -16.54
C ASP A 130 19.54 -25.33 -17.63
N GLY A 131 19.64 -24.03 -17.33
CA GLY A 131 19.99 -22.99 -18.29
C GLY A 131 18.89 -22.61 -19.29
N SER A 132 17.71 -23.26 -19.24
CA SER A 132 16.58 -22.91 -20.11
C SER A 132 15.88 -21.59 -19.73
N HIS A 133 16.22 -21.02 -18.57
CA HIS A 133 15.60 -19.84 -17.97
C HIS A 133 14.05 -19.91 -17.89
N ARG A 134 13.48 -21.12 -17.93
CA ARG A 134 12.03 -21.31 -17.79
C ARG A 134 11.59 -20.95 -16.38
N ARG A 135 10.53 -20.15 -16.31
CA ARG A 135 9.87 -19.73 -15.07
C ARG A 135 8.45 -20.28 -15.08
N SER A 136 8.01 -20.87 -13.99
CA SER A 136 6.61 -21.23 -13.76
C SER A 136 6.12 -20.59 -12.46
N ALA A 137 4.82 -20.34 -12.38
CA ALA A 137 4.19 -19.82 -11.17
C ALA A 137 2.86 -20.51 -10.88
N ARG A 138 2.46 -20.51 -9.61
CA ARG A 138 1.14 -20.97 -9.15
C ARG A 138 0.73 -20.28 -7.85
N ILE A 139 -0.54 -20.37 -7.50
CA ILE A 139 -1.06 -20.06 -6.18
C ILE A 139 -0.52 -21.11 -5.20
N PRO A 140 0.07 -20.72 -4.04
CA PRO A 140 0.49 -21.66 -3.03
C PRO A 140 -0.68 -22.55 -2.56
N PRO A 141 -0.46 -23.84 -2.21
CA PRO A 141 -1.53 -24.71 -1.71
C PRO A 141 -2.27 -24.13 -0.50
N THR A 142 -1.54 -23.41 0.35
CA THR A 142 -2.06 -22.65 1.48
C THR A 142 -1.50 -21.23 1.43
N TRP A 143 -2.37 -20.22 1.55
CA TRP A 143 -1.95 -18.82 1.57
C TRP A 143 -2.77 -18.01 2.59
N ARG A 144 -2.25 -16.84 2.98
CA ARG A 144 -2.85 -16.01 4.03
C ARG A 144 -3.79 -14.97 3.47
N LEU A 145 -5.08 -15.09 3.79
CA LEU A 145 -6.09 -14.10 3.48
C LEU A 145 -6.14 -13.03 4.58
N GLN A 146 -6.05 -11.76 4.18
CA GLN A 146 -6.20 -10.61 5.06
C GLN A 146 -7.47 -9.82 4.69
N LEU A 147 -8.39 -9.64 5.63
CA LEU A 147 -9.63 -8.88 5.43
C LEU A 147 -9.74 -7.78 6.48
N PHE A 148 -10.10 -6.57 6.05
CA PHE A 148 -10.46 -5.49 6.97
C PHE A 148 -11.91 -5.66 7.43
N LEU A 149 -12.14 -5.70 8.74
CA LEU A 149 -13.47 -5.93 9.33
C LEU A 149 -14.20 -4.63 9.71
N GLY A 150 -13.53 -3.48 9.58
CA GLY A 150 -14.06 -2.18 9.96
C GLY A 150 -13.31 -1.55 11.15
N GLU A 151 -13.63 -0.29 11.42
CA GLU A 151 -13.07 0.47 12.53
C GLU A 151 -13.41 -0.20 13.87
N GLY A 152 -12.43 -0.27 14.78
CA GLY A 152 -12.55 -0.95 16.07
C GLY A 152 -12.47 -2.48 16.03
N LEU A 153 -12.66 -3.11 14.86
CA LEU A 153 -12.57 -4.57 14.70
C LEU A 153 -11.23 -5.04 14.12
N GLY A 154 -10.56 -4.17 13.36
CA GLY A 154 -9.22 -4.41 12.83
C GLY A 154 -9.21 -5.33 11.61
N PHE A 155 -8.21 -6.20 11.53
CA PHE A 155 -8.01 -7.13 10.40
C PHE A 155 -8.16 -8.58 10.82
N LEU A 156 -8.90 -9.37 10.05
CA LEU A 156 -8.81 -10.82 10.05
C LEU A 156 -7.59 -11.24 9.23
N ARG A 157 -6.82 -12.19 9.74
CA ARG A 157 -5.69 -12.81 9.02
C ARG A 157 -5.76 -14.32 9.19
N THR A 158 -6.32 -15.01 8.21
CA THR A 158 -6.54 -16.47 8.25
C THR A 158 -5.84 -17.15 7.09
N ASP A 159 -5.30 -18.34 7.33
CA ASP A 159 -4.76 -19.17 6.25
C ASP A 159 -5.91 -19.91 5.58
N VAL A 160 -5.86 -20.01 4.26
CA VAL A 160 -6.91 -20.63 3.44
C VAL A 160 -6.30 -21.57 2.41
N LEU A 161 -7.06 -22.62 2.07
CA LEU A 161 -6.76 -23.58 1.02
C LEU A 161 -7.66 -23.34 -0.20
N ARG A 162 -7.40 -24.07 -1.29
CA ARG A 162 -8.19 -24.06 -2.53
C ARG A 162 -9.68 -24.33 -2.29
N ASP A 163 -9.97 -25.28 -1.41
CA ASP A 163 -11.29 -25.84 -1.12
C ASP A 163 -11.96 -25.25 0.13
N THR A 164 -11.25 -24.41 0.89
CA THR A 164 -11.84 -23.64 2.00
C THR A 164 -13.08 -22.91 1.50
N ARG A 165 -14.20 -23.03 2.22
CA ARG A 165 -15.45 -22.37 1.83
C ARG A 165 -15.50 -20.93 2.30
N VAL A 166 -16.22 -20.07 1.56
CA VAL A 166 -16.43 -18.67 1.95
C VAL A 166 -17.11 -18.57 3.32
N ARG A 167 -18.03 -19.48 3.65
CA ARG A 167 -18.67 -19.54 4.98
C ARG A 167 -17.68 -19.75 6.13
N GLU A 168 -16.59 -20.48 5.91
CA GLU A 168 -15.56 -20.72 6.93
C GLU A 168 -14.74 -19.45 7.17
N VAL A 169 -14.44 -18.71 6.10
CA VAL A 169 -13.82 -17.38 6.18
C VAL A 169 -14.72 -16.39 6.92
N LEU A 170 -16.03 -16.42 6.65
CA LEU A 170 -17.01 -15.59 7.35
C LEU A 170 -17.11 -15.96 8.84
N ALA A 171 -17.16 -17.24 9.18
CA ALA A 171 -17.16 -17.69 10.57
C ALA A 171 -15.90 -17.24 11.33
N ALA A 172 -14.73 -17.27 10.67
CA ALA A 172 -13.49 -16.74 11.24
C ALA A 172 -13.55 -15.21 11.43
N ALA A 173 -14.17 -14.47 10.50
CA ALA A 173 -14.40 -13.04 10.64
C ALA A 173 -15.33 -12.71 11.81
N GLU A 174 -16.42 -13.46 11.97
CA GLU A 174 -17.37 -13.33 13.08
C GLU A 174 -16.70 -13.59 14.43
N ALA A 175 -15.93 -14.67 14.55
CA ALA A 175 -15.18 -14.99 15.76
C ALA A 175 -14.16 -13.88 16.13
N GLN A 176 -13.42 -13.37 15.13
CA GLN A 176 -12.46 -12.28 15.33
C GLN A 176 -13.15 -10.98 15.76
N ALA A 177 -14.28 -10.63 15.13
CA ALA A 177 -15.05 -9.44 15.48
C ALA A 177 -15.64 -9.54 16.88
N ALA A 178 -16.19 -10.69 17.27
CA ALA A 178 -16.68 -10.92 18.62
C ALA A 178 -15.57 -10.77 19.66
N ALA A 179 -14.38 -11.34 19.40
CA ALA A 179 -13.23 -11.18 20.28
C ALA A 179 -12.75 -9.72 20.38
N ALA A 180 -12.76 -8.97 19.27
CA ALA A 180 -12.43 -7.55 19.27
C ALA A 180 -13.45 -6.71 20.05
N ALA A 181 -14.75 -7.00 19.88
CA ALA A 181 -15.82 -6.33 20.60
C ALA A 181 -15.70 -6.47 22.12
N LEU A 182 -15.40 -7.69 22.61
CA LEU A 182 -15.17 -7.92 24.04
C LEU A 182 -13.99 -7.09 24.57
N ARG A 183 -12.89 -6.99 23.82
CA ARG A 183 -11.71 -6.22 24.23
C ARG A 183 -11.95 -4.72 24.28
N HIS A 184 -12.83 -4.21 23.42
CA HIS A 184 -13.12 -2.78 23.29
C HIS A 184 -14.41 -2.35 23.98
N HIS A 185 -15.07 -3.24 24.73
CA HIS A 185 -16.37 -2.98 25.37
C HIS A 185 -17.42 -2.41 24.40
N LEU A 186 -17.44 -2.94 23.17
CA LEU A 186 -18.39 -2.52 22.14
C LEU A 186 -19.71 -3.29 22.31
N ASP A 187 -20.73 -2.61 22.83
CA ASP A 187 -22.07 -3.19 22.98
C ASP A 187 -22.65 -3.61 21.62
N GLY A 188 -23.27 -4.79 21.58
CA GLY A 188 -24.02 -5.29 20.42
C GLY A 188 -23.19 -5.83 19.23
N ALA A 189 -21.86 -5.93 19.35
CA ALA A 189 -21.02 -6.49 18.27
C ALA A 189 -20.88 -8.02 18.28
N HIS A 190 -21.36 -8.70 19.34
CA HIS A 190 -21.30 -10.17 19.48
C HIS A 190 -22.33 -10.94 18.62
N LYS A 191 -23.26 -10.25 17.95
CA LYS A 191 -24.24 -10.84 17.00
C LYS A 191 -24.10 -10.26 15.59
N ALA A 192 -22.91 -9.81 15.21
CA ALA A 192 -22.69 -9.32 13.85
C ALA A 192 -22.61 -10.50 12.88
N CYS A 193 -23.57 -10.60 11.96
CA CYS A 193 -23.43 -11.46 10.79
C CYS A 193 -22.65 -10.72 9.70
N PHE A 194 -21.72 -11.38 9.03
CA PHE A 194 -20.94 -10.77 7.96
C PHE A 194 -21.32 -11.28 6.57
N SER A 195 -20.99 -10.50 5.56
CA SER A 195 -21.02 -10.90 4.15
C SER A 195 -19.76 -10.43 3.45
N LEU A 196 -19.23 -11.28 2.59
CA LEU A 196 -18.02 -11.03 1.83
C LEU A 196 -18.37 -10.53 0.44
N PHE A 197 -17.76 -9.42 0.05
CA PHE A 197 -17.93 -8.80 -1.26
C PHE A 197 -16.60 -8.72 -1.97
N ALA A 198 -16.64 -8.76 -3.29
CA ALA A 198 -15.51 -8.47 -4.15
C ALA A 198 -15.92 -7.39 -5.15
N GLY A 199 -15.47 -6.14 -4.94
CA GLY A 199 -16.03 -5.00 -5.67
C GLY A 199 -17.54 -4.85 -5.39
N SER A 200 -18.40 -4.83 -6.41
CA SER A 200 -19.85 -4.75 -6.21
C SER A 200 -20.52 -6.08 -5.87
N ASP A 201 -19.83 -7.21 -6.07
CA ASP A 201 -20.48 -8.51 -6.11
C ASP A 201 -20.48 -9.16 -4.74
N TRP A 202 -21.64 -9.66 -4.33
CA TRP A 202 -21.75 -10.50 -3.15
C TRP A 202 -21.27 -11.92 -3.48
N LEU A 203 -20.40 -12.48 -2.63
CA LEU A 203 -19.88 -13.83 -2.80
C LEU A 203 -20.78 -14.85 -2.10
N ASP A 204 -21.10 -15.93 -2.81
CA ASP A 204 -21.85 -17.06 -2.27
C ASP A 204 -21.06 -17.73 -1.14
N ALA A 205 -21.70 -17.93 0.01
CA ALA A 205 -21.08 -18.52 1.19
C ALA A 205 -20.69 -20.00 0.98
N GLU A 206 -21.36 -20.69 0.07
CA GLU A 206 -21.07 -22.11 -0.22
C GLU A 206 -19.98 -22.30 -1.28
N SER A 207 -19.59 -21.23 -1.99
CA SER A 207 -18.47 -21.28 -2.91
C SER A 207 -17.13 -21.49 -2.18
N THR A 208 -16.20 -22.13 -2.86
CA THR A 208 -14.81 -22.30 -2.40
C THR A 208 -13.98 -21.06 -2.69
N VAL A 209 -12.85 -20.91 -1.99
CA VAL A 209 -11.84 -19.86 -2.24
C VAL A 209 -11.46 -19.77 -3.72
N GLU A 210 -11.27 -20.91 -4.38
CA GLU A 210 -10.94 -20.97 -5.81
C GLU A 210 -12.11 -20.54 -6.70
N SER A 211 -13.29 -21.11 -6.52
CA SER A 211 -14.46 -20.80 -7.36
C SER A 211 -14.90 -19.34 -7.21
N ALA A 212 -14.72 -18.76 -6.02
CA ALA A 212 -14.93 -17.33 -5.76
C ALA A 212 -13.76 -16.44 -6.22
N GLN A 213 -12.66 -17.03 -6.69
CA GLN A 213 -11.44 -16.35 -7.13
C GLN A 213 -10.84 -15.38 -6.10
N LEU A 214 -10.88 -15.74 -4.80
CA LEU A 214 -10.48 -14.81 -3.73
C LEU A 214 -9.02 -14.35 -3.85
N PHE A 215 -8.13 -15.20 -4.37
CA PHE A 215 -6.71 -14.85 -4.53
C PHE A 215 -6.52 -13.68 -5.52
N SER A 216 -7.15 -13.77 -6.70
CA SER A 216 -7.08 -12.75 -7.75
C SER A 216 -7.83 -11.48 -7.35
N ARG A 217 -8.91 -11.62 -6.57
CA ARG A 217 -9.75 -10.50 -6.12
C ARG A 217 -9.32 -9.90 -4.78
N ARG A 218 -8.21 -10.36 -4.17
CA ARG A 218 -7.81 -10.00 -2.79
C ARG A 218 -7.75 -8.51 -2.49
N GLY A 219 -7.38 -7.67 -3.46
CA GLY A 219 -7.34 -6.21 -3.30
C GLY A 219 -8.71 -5.53 -3.33
N GLN A 220 -9.76 -6.26 -3.73
CA GLN A 220 -11.14 -5.77 -3.86
C GLN A 220 -12.06 -6.38 -2.79
N LEU A 221 -11.54 -7.29 -1.96
CA LEU A 221 -12.32 -7.97 -0.95
C LEU A 221 -12.64 -7.03 0.21
N HIS A 222 -13.91 -7.03 0.60
CA HIS A 222 -14.35 -6.31 1.78
C HIS A 222 -15.47 -7.05 2.48
N VAL A 223 -15.52 -6.88 3.79
CA VAL A 223 -16.54 -7.50 4.63
C VAL A 223 -17.53 -6.41 5.04
N ARG A 224 -18.83 -6.71 4.94
CA ARG A 224 -19.89 -5.83 5.45
C ARG A 224 -20.72 -6.55 6.49
N ARG A 225 -21.09 -5.85 7.56
CA ARG A 225 -22.05 -6.33 8.54
C ARG A 225 -23.45 -6.33 7.91
N ARG A 226 -24.17 -7.46 8.01
CA ARG A 226 -25.58 -7.48 7.65
C ARG A 226 -26.40 -6.72 8.71
N PRO A 227 -27.36 -5.89 8.29
CA PRO A 227 -28.37 -5.40 9.23
C PRO A 227 -29.15 -6.62 9.75
N THR A 228 -29.15 -6.79 11.07
CA THR A 228 -29.98 -7.76 11.79
C THR A 228 -31.40 -7.24 11.95
#